data_AF-M7XAZ9-F1
#
_entry.id   AF-M7XAZ9-F1
#
_cell.length_a   1.000
_cell.length_b   1.000
_cell.length_c   1.000
_cell.angle_alpha   90.00
_cell.angle_beta   90.00
_cell.angle_gamma   90.00
#
_symmetry.space_group_name_H-M   'P 1'
#
loop_
_entity.id
_entity.type
_entity.pdbx_description
1 polymer ?
#
loop_
_entity_poly.entity_id
_entity_poly.type
_entity_poly.pdbx_seq_one_letter_code
_entity_poly.pdbx_strand_id
1 'polypeptide(L)'
;MNNTSNTSTQNENKNESIIDKKDSMKCIECGCDIDNTYEIFCGQFIRLLRCPKCGKVADKYIEYDNVLVFLDMLLQKRPVYRHLLFNHDESINGFFIKLFFGSLLLESYIRQMTTLTPSIYSFIWNGIQIVIEDIFFF
;
A
#
# COMPACT_ATOMS: atom_id res chain seq x y z
N MET A 1 -64.49 13.80 27.44
CA MET A 1 -64.15 15.18 26.99
C MET A 1 -62.66 15.19 26.68
N ASN A 2 -62.30 14.67 25.50
CA ASN A 2 -62.00 15.40 24.25
C ASN A 2 -60.50 15.81 24.25
N ASN A 3 -59.59 15.10 23.57
CA ASN A 3 -59.38 14.91 22.11
C ASN A 3 -58.14 15.73 21.65
N THR A 4 -57.02 15.08 21.30
CA THR A 4 -56.44 14.90 19.92
C THR A 4 -55.75 16.18 19.36
N SER A 5 -54.62 16.21 18.65
CA SER A 5 -53.73 15.23 17.98
C SER A 5 -52.39 15.92 17.60
N ASN A 6 -51.32 15.12 17.49
CA ASN A 6 -50.25 15.08 16.46
C ASN A 6 -49.51 16.35 16.00
N THR A 7 -48.16 16.28 15.97
CA THR A 7 -47.39 16.21 14.70
C THR A 7 -45.89 15.99 14.95
N SER A 8 -45.38 14.90 14.39
CA SER A 8 -43.97 14.66 14.08
C SER A 8 -43.51 15.57 12.93
N THR A 9 -42.31 16.15 12.99
CA THR A 9 -41.24 16.07 11.96
C THR A 9 -40.07 17.05 12.21
N GLN A 10 -38.86 16.49 12.12
CA GLN A 10 -37.67 17.02 11.42
C GLN A 10 -37.00 18.31 11.92
N ASN A 11 -35.74 18.14 12.34
CA ASN A 11 -34.61 18.95 11.83
C ASN A 11 -33.30 18.15 12.02
N GLU A 12 -33.19 17.09 11.22
CA GLU A 12 -31.94 16.72 10.56
C GLU A 12 -31.52 17.91 9.68
N ASN A 13 -30.23 18.00 9.32
CA ASN A 13 -29.59 18.99 8.43
C ASN A 13 -28.79 20.10 9.12
N LYS A 14 -27.60 19.74 9.62
CA LYS A 14 -26.34 20.46 9.37
C LYS A 14 -25.21 19.64 9.97
N ASN A 15 -24.52 18.92 9.10
CA ASN A 15 -23.08 18.60 9.12
C ASN A 15 -22.75 17.52 8.06
N GLU A 16 -23.55 17.44 6.98
CA GLU A 16 -23.12 16.89 5.69
C GLU A 16 -22.51 18.01 4.86
N SER A 17 -21.25 18.33 5.14
CA SER A 17 -20.32 18.88 4.16
C SER A 17 -18.94 18.57 4.70
N ILE A 18 -18.13 17.88 3.89
CA ILE A 18 -16.93 17.11 4.25
C ILE A 18 -17.24 15.62 4.49
N ILE A 19 -17.76 14.93 3.47
CA ILE A 19 -17.34 13.55 3.26
C ILE A 19 -15.94 13.70 2.67
N ASP A 20 -14.94 13.80 3.56
CA ASP A 20 -13.55 13.62 3.17
C ASP A 20 -13.50 12.32 2.38
N LYS A 21 -12.97 12.42 1.17
CA LYS A 21 -12.74 11.28 0.30
C LYS A 21 -11.92 10.28 1.11
N LYS A 22 -12.58 9.29 1.69
CA LYS A 22 -11.92 8.25 2.46
C LYS A 22 -11.18 7.40 1.44
N ASP A 23 -9.92 7.74 1.20
CA ASP A 23 -9.06 6.97 0.31
C ASP A 23 -9.04 5.54 0.87
N SER A 24 -9.69 4.63 0.15
CA SER A 24 -9.82 3.23 0.53
C SER A 24 -8.42 2.63 0.56
N MET A 25 -7.91 2.38 1.75
CA MET A 25 -6.61 1.76 1.95
C MET A 25 -6.69 0.27 1.61
N LYS A 26 -5.55 -0.34 1.26
CA LYS A 26 -5.47 -1.77 0.98
C LYS A 26 -4.62 -2.50 2.00
N CYS A 27 -5.01 -3.74 2.29
CA CYS A 27 -4.17 -4.65 3.06
C CYS A 27 -2.89 -4.99 2.30
N ILE A 28 -1.74 -4.78 2.92
CA ILE A 28 -0.44 -5.12 2.32
C ILE A 28 -0.25 -6.64 2.14
N GLU A 29 -0.96 -7.46 2.91
CA GLU A 29 -0.83 -8.92 2.90
C GLU A 29 -1.77 -9.58 1.88
N CYS A 30 -3.05 -9.20 1.83
CA CYS A 30 -4.05 -9.86 0.99
C CYS A 30 -4.66 -8.97 -0.10
N GLY A 31 -4.30 -7.68 -0.16
CA GLY A 31 -4.79 -6.74 -1.18
C GLY A 31 -6.27 -6.37 -1.11
N CYS A 32 -6.98 -6.77 -0.04
CA CYS A 32 -8.38 -6.40 0.15
C CYS A 32 -8.48 -4.93 0.56
N ASP A 33 -9.51 -4.24 0.08
CA ASP A 33 -9.83 -2.89 0.52
C ASP A 33 -10.26 -2.91 2.00
N ILE A 34 -9.77 -1.92 2.75
CA ILE A 34 -10.02 -1.73 4.17
C ILE A 34 -10.28 -0.24 4.39
N ASP A 35 -11.27 0.05 5.23
CA ASP A 35 -11.63 1.41 5.60
C ASP A 35 -10.46 2.17 6.25
N ASN A 36 -9.85 1.61 7.28
CA ASN A 36 -8.70 2.18 7.99
C ASN A 36 -7.66 1.09 8.26
N THR A 37 -6.37 1.38 8.07
CA THR A 37 -5.26 0.47 8.43
C THR A 37 -4.72 0.72 9.83
N TYR A 38 -4.98 1.89 10.40
CA TYR A 38 -4.61 2.28 11.76
C TYR A 38 -5.67 3.17 12.40
N GLU A 39 -5.63 3.27 13.72
CA GLU A 39 -6.43 4.19 14.52
C GLU A 39 -5.53 4.93 15.52
N ILE A 40 -5.86 6.18 15.85
CA ILE A 40 -5.08 7.00 16.78
C ILE A 40 -5.76 6.99 18.15
N PHE A 41 -5.07 6.45 19.14
CA PHE A 41 -5.45 6.42 20.55
C PHE A 41 -4.91 7.65 21.29
N CYS A 42 -5.81 8.32 22.02
CA CYS A 42 -5.47 9.46 22.90
C CYS A 42 -4.65 10.57 22.20
N GLY A 43 -4.79 10.70 20.88
CA GLY A 43 -4.10 11.71 20.08
C GLY A 43 -2.58 11.54 19.94
N GLN A 44 -1.99 10.47 20.46
CA GLN A 44 -0.52 10.29 20.47
C GLN A 44 -0.07 8.89 20.09
N PHE A 45 -0.89 7.86 20.31
CA PHE A 45 -0.52 6.48 20.05
C PHE A 45 -1.22 5.98 18.81
N ILE A 46 -0.45 5.47 17.85
CA ILE A 46 -1.02 4.78 16.68
C ILE A 46 -1.18 3.31 17.06
N ARG A 47 -2.31 2.71 16.66
CA ARG A 47 -2.50 1.26 16.74
C ARG A 47 -2.87 0.75 15.37
N LEU A 48 -2.13 -0.26 14.93
CA LEU A 48 -2.39 -0.94 13.68
C LEU A 48 -3.63 -1.83 13.78
N LEU A 49 -4.50 -1.72 12.79
CA LEU A 49 -5.70 -2.55 12.66
C LEU A 49 -5.36 -3.85 11.95
N ARG A 50 -6.16 -4.89 12.22
CA ARG A 50 -6.05 -6.18 11.53
C ARG A 50 -7.02 -6.23 10.36
N CYS A 51 -6.58 -6.81 9.26
CA CYS A 51 -7.42 -7.03 8.10
C CYS A 51 -8.55 -8.03 8.45
N PRO A 52 -9.82 -7.70 8.16
CA PRO A 52 -10.95 -8.60 8.44
C PRO A 52 -10.93 -9.87 7.57
N LYS A 53 -10.25 -9.84 6.41
CA LYS A 53 -10.17 -10.98 5.48
C LYS A 53 -9.08 -11.98 5.85
N CYS A 54 -7.88 -11.52 6.17
CA CYS A 54 -6.72 -12.40 6.42
C CYS A 54 -6.29 -12.47 7.89
N GLY A 55 -6.83 -11.64 8.78
CA GLY A 55 -6.51 -11.60 10.21
C GLY A 55 -5.11 -11.08 10.58
N LYS A 56 -4.28 -10.79 9.57
CA LYS A 56 -2.95 -10.17 9.74
C LYS A 56 -3.06 -8.66 9.92
N VAL A 57 -1.98 -8.04 10.38
CA VAL A 57 -1.86 -6.58 10.46
C VAL A 57 -2.07 -5.98 9.06
N ALA A 58 -2.96 -5.00 8.94
CA ALA A 58 -3.42 -4.47 7.67
C ALA A 58 -2.31 -3.74 6.91
N ASP A 59 -1.52 -2.94 7.63
CA ASP A 59 -0.31 -2.30 7.16
C ASP A 59 0.65 -2.12 8.33
N LYS A 60 1.85 -2.69 8.25
CA LYS A 60 2.87 -2.59 9.32
C LYS A 60 3.84 -1.43 9.08
N TYR A 61 3.92 -0.91 7.86
CA TYR A 61 4.94 0.04 7.47
C TYR A 61 4.66 1.46 7.97
N ILE A 62 3.44 1.72 8.44
CA ILE A 62 3.03 3.00 9.04
C ILE A 62 3.80 3.29 10.34
N GLU A 63 4.19 2.26 11.09
CA GLU A 63 5.05 2.42 12.28
C GLU A 63 6.54 2.37 11.95
N TYR A 64 6.91 2.00 10.72
CA TYR A 64 8.31 1.79 10.35
C TYR A 64 8.94 3.11 9.91
N ASP A 65 10.19 3.34 10.30
CA ASP A 65 10.98 4.41 9.71
C ASP A 65 11.21 4.15 8.22
N ASN A 66 11.34 5.24 7.45
CA ASN A 66 11.59 5.22 6.01
C ASN A 66 12.78 4.32 5.60
N VAL A 67 13.79 4.17 6.47
CA VAL A 67 14.95 3.29 6.22
C VAL A 67 14.54 1.81 6.21
N LEU A 68 13.62 1.38 7.08
CA LEU A 68 13.15 0.00 7.13
C LEU A 68 12.24 -0.31 5.95
N VAL A 69 11.34 0.63 5.60
CA VAL A 69 10.53 0.55 4.37
C VAL A 69 11.45 0.41 3.16
N PHE A 70 12.52 1.21 3.10
CA PHE A 70 13.50 1.15 2.04
C PHE A 70 14.25 -0.18 1.94
N LEU A 71 14.69 -0.74 3.07
CA LEU A 71 15.38 -2.03 3.06
C LEU A 71 14.47 -3.16 2.56
N ASP A 72 13.21 -3.17 3.00
CA ASP A 72 12.25 -4.17 2.53
C ASP A 72 11.91 -3.99 1.04
N MET A 73 11.95 -2.75 0.54
CA MET A 73 11.85 -2.45 -0.89
C MET A 73 13.08 -2.91 -1.68
N LEU A 74 14.30 -2.69 -1.19
CA LEU A 74 15.53 -3.22 -1.82
C LEU A 74 15.53 -4.75 -1.86
N LEU A 75 14.96 -5.40 -0.85
CA LEU A 75 14.75 -6.84 -0.80
C LEU A 75 13.58 -7.33 -1.66
N GLN A 76 12.94 -6.43 -2.41
CA GLN A 76 11.78 -6.68 -3.25
C GLN A 76 10.64 -7.42 -2.54
N LYS A 77 10.39 -7.11 -1.27
CA LYS A 77 9.33 -7.79 -0.52
C LYS A 77 7.96 -7.34 -0.98
N ARG A 78 7.06 -8.30 -1.21
CA ARG A 78 5.70 -8.00 -1.69
C ARG A 78 4.92 -6.94 -0.92
N PRO A 79 4.89 -6.97 0.43
CA PRO A 79 4.01 -6.10 1.20
C PRO A 79 4.39 -4.62 1.07
N VAL A 80 5.67 -4.30 0.85
CA VAL A 80 6.12 -2.91 0.78
C VAL A 80 5.60 -2.24 -0.49
N TYR A 81 5.59 -2.95 -1.63
CA TYR A 81 5.07 -2.39 -2.87
C TYR A 81 3.57 -2.06 -2.79
N ARG A 82 2.78 -2.87 -2.09
CA ARG A 82 1.36 -2.57 -1.87
C ARG A 82 1.17 -1.36 -0.95
N HIS A 83 2.01 -1.20 0.07
CA HIS A 83 2.03 0.01 0.89
C HIS A 83 2.35 1.25 0.04
N LEU A 84 3.42 1.21 -0.75
CA LEU A 84 3.86 2.31 -1.63
C LEU A 84 2.82 2.68 -2.69
N LEU A 85 2.17 1.69 -3.31
CA LEU A 85 1.24 1.91 -4.43
C LEU A 85 -0.16 2.35 -3.97
N PHE A 86 -0.66 1.83 -2.84
CA PHE A 86 -2.07 1.95 -2.47
C PHE A 86 -2.32 2.68 -1.15
N ASN A 87 -1.38 2.65 -0.21
CA ASN A 87 -1.54 3.35 1.08
C ASN A 87 -0.72 4.65 1.15
N HIS A 88 -0.21 5.07 -0.02
CA HIS A 88 0.48 6.32 -0.34
C HIS A 88 1.00 7.12 0.86
N ASP A 89 2.24 6.83 1.25
CA ASP A 89 3.01 7.72 2.13
C ASP A 89 3.74 8.73 1.22
N GLU A 90 3.36 10.02 1.27
CA GLU A 90 3.95 11.08 0.43
C GLU A 90 5.47 11.24 0.63
N SER A 91 6.02 10.62 1.68
CA SER A 91 7.44 10.58 2.02
C SER A 91 8.31 9.80 1.03
N ILE A 92 7.72 9.03 0.10
CA ILE A 92 8.44 8.24 -0.90
C ILE A 92 8.94 9.15 -2.04
N ASN A 93 10.02 9.85 -1.73
CA ASN A 93 10.80 10.66 -2.65
C ASN A 93 11.18 9.88 -3.93
N GLY A 94 11.36 10.60 -5.05
CA GLY A 94 11.87 10.04 -6.30
C GLY A 94 13.24 9.35 -6.21
N PHE A 95 13.95 9.48 -5.08
CA PHE A 95 15.13 8.69 -4.75
C PHE A 95 14.82 7.19 -4.66
N PHE A 96 13.72 6.81 -4.01
CA PHE A 96 13.34 5.41 -3.88
C PHE A 96 12.97 4.82 -5.22
N ILE A 97 12.19 5.53 -6.04
CA ILE A 97 11.87 5.12 -7.40
C ILE A 97 13.14 4.93 -8.24
N LYS A 98 14.09 5.87 -8.17
CA LYS A 98 15.40 5.73 -8.84
C LYS A 98 16.16 4.48 -8.37
N LEU A 99 16.10 4.15 -7.09
CA LEU A 99 16.74 2.96 -6.54
C LEU A 99 16.04 1.66 -6.91
N PHE A 100 14.71 1.66 -7.05
CA PHE A 100 13.97 0.53 -7.60
C PHE A 100 14.43 0.20 -9.02
N PHE A 101 14.48 1.21 -9.89
CA PHE A 101 15.00 1.02 -11.24
C PHE A 101 16.49 0.62 -11.23
N GLY A 102 17.27 1.17 -10.29
CA GLY A 102 18.66 0.78 -10.08
C GLY A 102 18.83 -0.69 -9.69
N SER A 103 18.01 -1.22 -8.78
CA SER A 103 18.10 -2.62 -8.34
C SER A 103 17.71 -3.59 -9.46
N LEU A 104 16.67 -3.26 -10.25
CA LEU A 104 16.27 -4.06 -11.42
C LEU A 104 17.37 -4.12 -12.48
N LEU A 105 18.03 -2.99 -12.75
CA LEU A 105 19.15 -2.95 -13.71
C LEU A 105 20.35 -3.76 -13.19
N LEU A 106 20.63 -3.69 -11.90
CA LEU A 106 21.71 -4.46 -11.27
C LEU A 106 21.44 -5.97 -11.33
N GLU A 107 20.22 -6.41 -11.03
CA GLU A 107 19.82 -7.82 -11.14
C GLU A 107 19.91 -8.34 -12.57
N SER A 108 19.43 -7.56 -13.54
CA SER A 108 19.54 -7.89 -14.96
C SER A 108 21.01 -8.00 -15.40
N TYR A 109 21.87 -7.08 -14.93
CA TYR A 109 23.31 -7.09 -15.21
C TYR A 109 24.01 -8.31 -14.60
N ILE A 110 23.76 -8.62 -13.32
CA ILE A 110 24.33 -9.81 -12.64
C ILE A 110 23.90 -11.08 -13.37
N ARG A 111 22.62 -11.18 -13.75
CA ARG A 111 22.11 -12.34 -14.49
C ARG A 111 22.75 -12.48 -15.86
N GLN A 112 22.95 -11.38 -16.58
CA GLN A 112 23.65 -11.38 -17.87
C GLN A 112 25.12 -11.81 -17.72
N MET A 113 25.81 -11.38 -16.65
CA MET A 113 27.17 -11.82 -16.35
C MET A 113 27.26 -13.34 -16.13
N THR A 114 26.22 -13.94 -15.52
CA THR A 114 26.17 -15.40 -15.29
C THR A 114 25.79 -16.22 -16.53
N THR A 115 25.37 -15.59 -17.63
CA THR A 115 25.01 -16.30 -18.87
C THR A 115 26.17 -16.41 -19.85
N LEU A 116 26.40 -17.62 -20.38
CA LEU A 116 27.49 -17.93 -21.32
C LEU A 116 27.34 -17.26 -22.71
N THR A 117 26.20 -16.62 -23.00
CA THR A 117 25.91 -15.95 -24.28
C THR A 117 25.27 -14.58 -24.04
N PRO A 118 26.05 -13.47 -24.09
CA PRO A 118 25.51 -12.14 -23.87
C PRO A 118 24.70 -11.70 -25.09
N SER A 119 23.37 -11.78 -24.98
CA SER A 119 22.42 -11.26 -25.96
C SER A 119 21.58 -10.16 -25.33
N ILE A 120 21.28 -9.10 -26.08
CA ILE A 120 20.40 -8.03 -25.60
C ILE A 120 18.95 -8.54 -25.44
N TYR A 121 18.54 -9.53 -26.23
CA TYR A 121 17.24 -10.17 -26.11
C TYR A 121 17.15 -11.03 -24.84
N SER A 122 18.23 -11.72 -24.46
CA SER A 122 18.23 -12.46 -23.19
C SER A 122 18.24 -11.50 -21.99
N PHE A 123 18.90 -10.35 -22.10
CA PHE A 123 18.83 -9.31 -21.08
C PHE A 123 17.42 -8.75 -20.91
N ILE A 124 16.78 -8.33 -22.01
CA ILE A 124 15.42 -7.77 -21.97
C ILE A 124 14.41 -8.83 -21.52
N TRP A 125 14.53 -10.07 -22.01
CA TRP A 125 13.66 -11.17 -21.62
C TRP A 125 13.80 -11.52 -20.13
N ASN A 126 15.03 -11.56 -19.59
CA ASN A 126 15.25 -11.80 -18.18
C ASN A 126 14.72 -10.67 -17.29
N GLY A 127 14.92 -9.41 -17.68
CA GLY A 127 14.38 -8.26 -16.97
C GLY A 127 12.85 -8.26 -16.97
N ILE A 128 12.23 -8.54 -18.12
CA ILE A 128 10.78 -8.68 -18.25
C ILE A 128 10.27 -9.87 -17.43
N GLN A 129 10.99 -11.00 -17.41
CA GLN A 129 10.56 -12.18 -16.67
C GLN A 129 10.65 -12.00 -15.15
N ILE A 130 11.66 -11.28 -14.64
CA ILE A 130 11.75 -10.86 -13.24
C ILE A 130 10.58 -9.94 -12.89
N VAL A 131 10.34 -8.91 -13.71
CA VAL A 131 9.19 -8.01 -13.52
C VAL A 131 7.85 -8.77 -13.58
N ILE A 132 7.70 -9.75 -14.47
CA ILE A 132 6.45 -10.50 -14.59
C ILE A 132 6.23 -11.43 -13.39
N GLU A 133 7.26 -12.13 -12.91
CA GLU A 133 7.13 -13.03 -11.76
C GLU A 133 7.01 -12.26 -10.43
N ASP A 134 7.72 -11.13 -10.30
CA ASP A 134 7.76 -10.33 -9.08
C ASP A 134 6.75 -9.18 -9.05
N ILE A 135 6.10 -8.77 -10.16
CA ILE A 135 5.06 -7.71 -10.17
C ILE A 135 3.70 -8.22 -10.68
N PHE A 136 3.65 -9.17 -11.63
CA PHE A 136 2.40 -9.60 -12.27
C PHE A 136 1.78 -10.87 -11.66
N PHE A 137 2.57 -11.67 -10.93
CA PHE A 137 2.07 -12.82 -10.15
C PHE A 137 1.85 -12.46 -8.66
N PHE A 138 1.19 -11.32 -8.46
CA PHE A 138 1.03 -10.59 -7.21
C PHE A 138 -0.43 -10.43 -6.79
#